data_AF-A0A182PLL2-F1
#
_entry.id   AF-A0A182PLL2-F1
#
_cell.length_a   1.000
_cell.length_b   1.000
_cell.length_c   1.000
_cell.angle_alpha   90.00
_cell.angle_beta   90.00
_cell.angle_gamma   90.00
#
_symmetry.space_group_name_H-M   'P 1'
#
loop_
_entity.id
_entity.type
_entity.pdbx_description
1 polymer ?
#
loop_
_entity_poly.entity_id
_entity_poly.type
_entity_poly.pdbx_seq_one_letter_code
_entity_poly.pdbx_strand_id
1 'polypeptide(L)'
;MDANHDTDEGEQGLAGQPAPPAVEDFLPVAAYEEEAAEYSVENRSDENGSDEGDLRLQDAADHVGDAVPLAEGENGNDDVNLDTSRSYSDEEELSSSDSWDSPYHDEDDDDDESSYTSYSLIIPENLTNHDDLWNPDPSFGYYSDGKDLSQCALPDRPYGDASYVEGLRLWALETGQSEESLNLLLAHTKQHNPQYNLPQEARAFINKPGSNKAKTEVMRIIRGQLWYQGIEKCLRLSISNITTSECTLMLDFFVDRLRLSNSSQNQMWILLMKICSVPEAPAMTVAIYYGKSKPVHIDEFLGPFVSEINELQSNDFTHQSFTYEVVFRAFKTDPTAHAFVLGLRSRSLHGLCMRCTIASKRCKNRVYFPYCTERSPRTDAQFRMSTYMLENNVQYTPLLQMHNLNFITDFVVSGKMYLTDRGIAAQLMFLWTRGFPGVQCKLTARQQHKVSKHLRQLALPSDFRRSLRDLKFVHVWKAVEYKVFLEIVGFVVLKGRLSNAAYRHFMLLFVAITILSTPHHSGKYHEAETLLERFVAEYGLVYSQELVNSNVHSLLHVFEDVESENA
;
A
#
# COMPACT_ATOMS: atom_id res chain seq x y z
N MET A 1 47.98 -10.97 -45.23
CA MET A 1 48.83 -12.03 -44.65
C MET A 1 48.02 -12.73 -43.57
N ASP A 2 46.84 -13.27 -43.88
CA ASP A 2 46.53 -14.42 -44.74
C ASP A 2 46.68 -15.77 -44.04
N ALA A 3 45.54 -16.48 -44.06
CA ALA A 3 45.32 -17.92 -44.19
C ALA A 3 45.74 -18.82 -43.01
N ASN A 4 44.80 -19.48 -42.34
CA ASN A 4 44.03 -20.66 -42.77
C ASN A 4 44.89 -21.88 -43.08
N HIS A 5 44.70 -22.94 -42.30
CA HIS A 5 44.78 -24.29 -42.82
C HIS A 5 43.61 -25.13 -42.30
N ASP A 6 42.83 -25.60 -43.26
CA ASP A 6 41.67 -26.47 -43.20
C ASP A 6 42.02 -27.94 -42.98
N THR A 7 40.94 -28.72 -42.85
CA THR A 7 40.72 -30.15 -43.17
C THR A 7 40.63 -31.10 -41.96
N ASP A 8 39.73 -32.08 -41.92
CA ASP A 8 38.38 -32.27 -42.49
C ASP A 8 37.80 -33.55 -41.85
N GLU A 9 36.47 -33.67 -41.91
CA GLU A 9 35.65 -34.90 -41.93
C GLU A 9 35.55 -35.89 -40.75
N GLY A 10 34.28 -36.18 -40.39
CA GLY A 10 33.88 -37.36 -39.63
C GLY A 10 32.46 -37.33 -39.04
N GLU A 11 31.44 -37.41 -39.88
CA GLU A 11 30.00 -37.54 -39.56
C GLU A 11 29.66 -38.66 -38.56
N GLN A 12 28.79 -38.41 -37.57
CA GLN A 12 27.86 -39.41 -37.00
C GLN A 12 26.56 -38.78 -36.47
N GLY A 13 25.43 -39.09 -37.11
CA GLY A 13 24.22 -39.62 -36.46
C GLY A 13 23.31 -38.68 -35.66
N LEU A 14 22.27 -38.15 -36.32
CA LEU A 14 21.04 -37.63 -35.72
C LEU A 14 20.28 -38.72 -34.94
N ALA A 15 20.11 -38.53 -33.63
CA ALA A 15 19.17 -39.28 -32.79
C ALA A 15 18.13 -38.30 -32.22
N GLY A 16 16.86 -38.59 -32.48
CA GLY A 16 15.71 -37.75 -32.14
C GLY A 16 15.51 -37.55 -30.63
N GLN A 17 15.07 -36.34 -30.28
CA GLN A 17 14.62 -35.98 -28.93
C GLN A 17 13.33 -36.74 -28.57
N PRO A 18 13.16 -37.22 -27.32
CA PRO A 18 11.91 -37.81 -26.88
C PRO A 18 10.87 -36.71 -26.61
N ALA A 19 9.64 -36.95 -27.09
CA ALA A 19 8.47 -36.13 -26.81
C ALA A 19 8.16 -36.07 -25.29
N PRO A 20 7.60 -34.96 -24.78
CA PRO A 20 7.26 -34.82 -23.37
C PRO A 20 6.14 -35.81 -22.97
N PRO A 21 6.15 -36.33 -21.73
CA PRO A 21 5.15 -37.29 -21.28
C PRO A 21 3.76 -36.65 -21.20
N ALA A 22 2.76 -37.43 -21.63
CA ALA A 22 1.36 -37.09 -21.56
C ALA A 22 0.91 -36.87 -20.11
N VAL A 23 0.02 -35.89 -19.93
CA VAL A 23 -0.67 -35.57 -18.69
C VAL A 23 -1.49 -36.79 -18.24
N GLU A 24 -1.09 -37.43 -17.14
CA GLU A 24 -1.94 -38.38 -16.44
C GLU A 24 -2.86 -37.64 -15.46
N ASP A 25 -4.14 -38.00 -15.51
CA ASP A 25 -5.23 -37.50 -14.68
C ASP A 25 -4.95 -37.71 -13.18
N PHE A 26 -4.81 -36.62 -12.43
CA PHE A 26 -4.86 -36.66 -10.96
C PHE A 26 -6.29 -36.45 -10.46
N LEU A 27 -6.72 -37.40 -9.64
CA LEU A 27 -8.04 -37.53 -9.01
C LEU A 27 -8.44 -36.33 -8.11
N PRO A 28 -9.75 -36.08 -7.91
CA PRO A 28 -10.27 -34.87 -7.29
C PRO A 28 -10.08 -34.78 -5.78
N VAL A 29 -10.03 -33.53 -5.31
CA VAL A 29 -10.01 -33.03 -3.92
C VAL A 29 -11.26 -33.47 -3.15
N ALA A 30 -11.31 -34.73 -2.72
CA ALA A 30 -12.37 -35.28 -1.87
C ALA A 30 -11.83 -35.94 -0.58
N ALA A 31 -10.53 -35.83 -0.29
CA ALA A 31 -9.89 -36.55 0.83
C ALA A 31 -9.72 -35.71 2.12
N TYR A 32 -10.44 -34.59 2.28
CA TYR A 32 -10.40 -33.77 3.51
C TYR A 32 -11.77 -33.60 4.17
N GLU A 33 -12.77 -34.43 3.83
CA GLU A 33 -14.14 -34.32 4.38
C GLU A 33 -14.46 -35.30 5.53
N GLU A 34 -13.52 -36.16 5.99
CA GLU A 34 -13.84 -37.17 7.01
C GLU A 34 -13.49 -36.81 8.48
N GLU A 35 -12.80 -35.70 8.77
CA GLU A 35 -12.49 -35.33 10.17
C GLU A 35 -13.40 -34.23 10.77
N ALA A 36 -14.38 -33.71 10.01
CA ALA A 36 -15.30 -32.66 10.49
C ALA A 36 -16.69 -33.18 10.92
N ALA A 37 -16.97 -34.48 10.76
CA ALA A 37 -18.30 -35.06 10.98
C ALA A 37 -18.54 -35.65 12.39
N GLU A 38 -17.52 -35.77 13.24
CA GLU A 38 -17.65 -36.39 14.58
C GLU A 38 -18.04 -35.43 15.72
N TYR A 39 -18.20 -34.12 15.47
CA TYR A 39 -18.51 -33.15 16.54
C TYR A 39 -19.97 -32.65 16.57
N SER A 40 -20.89 -33.29 15.86
CA SER A 40 -22.30 -32.81 15.75
C SER A 40 -23.36 -33.76 16.34
N VAL A 41 -22.96 -34.79 17.09
CA VAL A 41 -23.90 -35.68 17.80
C VAL A 41 -23.72 -35.52 19.29
N GLU A 42 -24.18 -34.40 19.85
CA GLU A 42 -24.56 -34.27 21.26
C GLU A 42 -25.21 -32.90 21.48
N ASN A 43 -26.53 -32.84 21.33
CA ASN A 43 -27.45 -32.09 22.19
C ASN A 43 -28.87 -32.17 21.62
N ARG A 44 -29.59 -33.18 22.11
CA ARG A 44 -31.03 -33.34 21.98
C ARG A 44 -31.57 -33.43 23.41
N SER A 45 -32.16 -32.36 23.91
CA SER A 45 -33.11 -32.37 25.03
C SER A 45 -33.61 -30.95 25.31
N ASP A 46 -34.94 -30.81 25.19
CA ASP A 46 -35.86 -29.98 25.97
C ASP A 46 -35.69 -28.43 25.87
N GLU A 47 -36.71 -27.61 25.65
CA GLU A 47 -38.01 -27.57 26.34
C GLU A 47 -39.17 -27.02 25.45
N ASN A 48 -40.36 -27.48 25.81
CA ASN A 48 -41.70 -27.05 25.38
C ASN A 48 -42.10 -25.67 25.94
N GLY A 49 -43.08 -25.05 25.28
CA GLY A 49 -43.94 -23.99 25.84
C GLY A 49 -44.48 -23.07 24.73
N SER A 50 -45.45 -23.51 23.93
CA SER A 50 -46.89 -23.19 24.09
C SER A 50 -47.19 -21.69 24.22
N ASP A 51 -47.74 -21.09 23.16
CA ASP A 51 -49.01 -20.38 23.29
C ASP A 51 -49.74 -20.28 21.95
N GLU A 52 -51.00 -20.69 22.00
CA GLU A 52 -51.99 -20.69 20.92
C GLU A 52 -52.70 -19.33 20.81
N GLY A 53 -53.31 -19.12 19.65
CA GLY A 53 -54.43 -18.20 19.45
C GLY A 53 -54.08 -17.03 18.52
N ASP A 54 -54.85 -16.67 17.51
CA ASP A 54 -56.16 -17.17 17.12
C ASP A 54 -56.45 -16.76 15.67
N LEU A 55 -57.35 -17.54 15.07
CA LEU A 55 -57.91 -17.46 13.73
C LEU A 55 -58.47 -16.07 13.36
N ARG A 56 -58.33 -15.70 12.08
CA ARG A 56 -59.49 -15.33 11.23
C ARG A 56 -59.18 -15.30 9.73
N LEU A 57 -59.86 -16.21 9.04
CA LEU A 57 -60.17 -16.22 7.60
C LEU A 57 -61.31 -15.25 7.28
N GLN A 58 -61.32 -14.71 6.05
CA GLN A 58 -62.44 -14.52 5.09
C GLN A 58 -62.00 -13.50 4.01
N ASP A 59 -61.83 -13.93 2.76
CA ASP A 59 -62.82 -13.91 1.64
C ASP A 59 -62.96 -12.49 1.03
N ALA A 60 -63.09 -12.21 -0.27
CA ALA A 60 -63.21 -12.92 -1.55
C ALA A 60 -62.93 -11.85 -2.66
N ALA A 61 -62.25 -12.17 -3.77
CA ALA A 61 -62.79 -12.46 -5.10
C ALA A 61 -63.33 -11.28 -5.95
N ASP A 62 -62.87 -11.29 -7.22
CA ASP A 62 -63.47 -10.84 -8.48
C ASP A 62 -63.59 -9.34 -8.85
N HIS A 63 -62.95 -8.96 -9.97
CA HIS A 63 -63.65 -8.66 -11.23
C HIS A 63 -62.72 -8.61 -12.47
N VAL A 64 -63.28 -9.04 -13.60
CA VAL A 64 -62.71 -9.29 -14.93
C VAL A 64 -63.14 -8.19 -15.92
N GLY A 65 -62.31 -7.96 -16.95
CA GLY A 65 -62.70 -7.45 -18.29
C GLY A 65 -62.63 -5.93 -18.47
N ASP A 66 -62.39 -5.36 -19.66
CA ASP A 66 -62.12 -5.88 -20.99
C ASP A 66 -61.77 -4.67 -21.91
N ALA A 67 -61.25 -4.97 -23.11
CA ALA A 67 -61.34 -4.18 -24.36
C ALA A 67 -60.33 -3.05 -24.73
N VAL A 68 -59.77 -3.27 -25.93
CA VAL A 68 -59.04 -2.41 -26.88
C VAL A 68 -60.05 -1.85 -27.92
N PRO A 69 -59.86 -0.65 -28.52
CA PRO A 69 -59.44 -0.49 -29.94
C PRO A 69 -58.52 0.74 -30.18
N LEU A 70 -57.46 0.73 -31.00
CA LEU A 70 -57.33 0.78 -32.49
C LEU A 70 -57.96 1.99 -33.22
N ALA A 71 -57.10 2.79 -33.89
CA ALA A 71 -57.23 3.53 -35.19
C ALA A 71 -56.29 4.77 -35.17
N GLU A 72 -55.21 4.88 -35.96
CA GLU A 72 -55.08 5.12 -37.43
C GLU A 72 -55.16 6.60 -37.88
N GLY A 73 -54.25 6.96 -38.81
CA GLY A 73 -54.27 8.15 -39.69
C GLY A 73 -53.11 9.13 -39.44
N GLU A 74 -51.97 9.12 -40.14
CA GLU A 74 -51.65 9.35 -41.58
C GLU A 74 -51.33 10.81 -41.97
N ASN A 75 -50.38 10.90 -42.92
CA ASN A 75 -49.94 12.01 -43.78
C ASN A 75 -48.94 12.97 -43.15
N GLY A 76 -47.71 13.11 -43.65
CA GLY A 76 -47.23 13.26 -45.04
C GLY A 76 -46.40 14.56 -45.04
N ASN A 77 -45.37 14.82 -45.83
CA ASN A 77 -44.87 14.25 -47.05
C ASN A 77 -43.51 14.96 -47.36
N ASP A 78 -42.70 14.36 -48.25
CA ASP A 78 -41.83 15.04 -49.23
C ASP A 78 -40.54 15.74 -48.72
N ASP A 79 -39.35 15.60 -49.32
CA ASP A 79 -39.02 14.97 -50.59
C ASP A 79 -37.49 14.90 -50.86
N VAL A 80 -37.12 13.88 -51.65
CA VAL A 80 -36.04 13.73 -52.68
C VAL A 80 -34.61 14.26 -52.44
N ASN A 81 -33.56 13.41 -52.44
CA ASN A 81 -32.82 12.79 -53.57
C ASN A 81 -31.40 13.40 -53.64
N LEU A 82 -30.32 12.79 -54.14
CA LEU A 82 -30.01 11.51 -54.81
C LEU A 82 -28.48 11.46 -54.91
N ASP A 83 -27.93 10.23 -54.86
CA ASP A 83 -26.84 9.70 -55.70
C ASP A 83 -25.53 10.51 -55.92
N THR A 84 -24.33 9.92 -56.03
CA THR A 84 -23.98 8.57 -56.49
C THR A 84 -22.51 8.27 -56.18
N SER A 85 -22.25 6.97 -56.11
CA SER A 85 -21.01 6.20 -56.07
C SER A 85 -19.91 6.49 -57.13
N ARG A 86 -18.65 6.15 -56.78
CA ARG A 86 -17.60 5.39 -57.54
C ARG A 86 -16.19 5.95 -57.21
N SER A 87 -15.04 5.26 -57.22
CA SER A 87 -14.55 3.87 -57.18
C SER A 87 -13.06 3.90 -57.61
N TYR A 88 -12.14 3.18 -56.94
CA TYR A 88 -10.75 2.78 -57.37
C TYR A 88 -9.73 3.92 -57.66
N SER A 89 -8.39 3.82 -57.58
CA SER A 89 -7.34 2.90 -57.07
C SER A 89 -5.96 3.60 -57.21
N ASP A 90 -4.90 3.00 -56.63
CA ASP A 90 -3.45 3.10 -56.95
C ASP A 90 -2.64 4.30 -56.36
N GLU A 91 -1.63 4.04 -55.50
CA GLU A 91 -0.17 3.95 -55.75
C GLU A 91 0.42 5.32 -56.21
N GLU A 92 1.40 5.97 -55.58
CA GLU A 92 2.79 5.60 -55.30
C GLU A 92 3.48 6.76 -54.53
N GLU A 93 4.33 6.41 -53.57
CA GLU A 93 5.69 6.92 -53.28
C GLU A 93 6.13 8.42 -53.21
N LEU A 94 7.04 8.61 -52.24
CA LEU A 94 8.24 9.48 -52.17
C LEU A 94 8.18 10.96 -51.72
N SER A 95 8.70 11.12 -50.50
CA SER A 95 9.74 12.09 -50.09
C SER A 95 9.39 13.58 -49.96
N SER A 96 9.65 14.12 -48.78
CA SER A 96 10.49 15.31 -48.57
C SER A 96 10.29 15.82 -47.15
N SER A 97 11.36 16.39 -46.61
CA SER A 97 11.44 17.16 -45.38
C SER A 97 10.29 18.17 -45.26
N ASP A 98 9.90 18.49 -44.02
CA ASP A 98 10.30 19.79 -43.48
C ASP A 98 10.10 19.86 -41.96
N SER A 99 11.12 20.47 -41.36
CA SER A 99 11.25 20.88 -39.97
C SER A 99 10.33 22.08 -39.68
N TRP A 100 10.26 22.40 -38.38
CA TRP A 100 9.94 23.68 -37.74
C TRP A 100 8.61 23.76 -36.96
N ASP A 101 8.83 23.97 -35.66
CA ASP A 101 8.21 25.01 -34.82
C ASP A 101 6.97 24.70 -33.98
N SER A 102 7.30 24.33 -32.74
CA SER A 102 6.79 24.93 -31.50
C SER A 102 6.41 26.41 -31.62
N PRO A 103 5.31 26.81 -30.96
CA PRO A 103 5.42 27.95 -30.07
C PRO A 103 4.79 27.64 -28.70
N TYR A 104 5.64 27.50 -27.68
CA TYR A 104 5.25 27.83 -26.32
C TYR A 104 5.26 29.35 -26.18
N HIS A 105 4.15 29.90 -25.72
CA HIS A 105 4.17 31.12 -24.93
C HIS A 105 3.84 30.75 -23.50
N ASP A 106 4.83 31.02 -22.64
CA ASP A 106 4.77 30.98 -21.18
C ASP A 106 3.68 31.92 -20.65
N GLU A 107 2.72 31.38 -19.90
CA GLU A 107 2.00 32.12 -18.85
C GLU A 107 1.74 31.18 -17.66
N ASP A 108 2.48 31.46 -16.58
CA ASP A 108 2.12 31.27 -15.17
C ASP A 108 1.62 29.88 -14.70
N ASP A 109 2.56 29.03 -14.27
CA ASP A 109 2.33 27.86 -13.40
C ASP A 109 1.93 28.31 -11.98
N ASP A 110 0.70 28.79 -11.83
CA ASP A 110 -0.03 28.72 -10.57
C ASP A 110 -0.64 27.31 -10.45
N ASP A 111 0.19 26.37 -10.00
CA ASP A 111 -0.25 25.06 -9.54
C ASP A 111 -1.20 25.23 -8.33
N ASP A 112 -2.49 25.30 -8.61
CA ASP A 112 -3.58 25.24 -7.65
C ASP A 112 -3.62 23.82 -7.03
N GLU A 113 -2.70 23.56 -6.10
CA GLU A 113 -2.52 22.28 -5.39
C GLU A 113 -3.62 22.08 -4.31
N SER A 114 -4.86 22.41 -4.64
CA SER A 114 -6.03 22.41 -3.74
C SER A 114 -7.07 21.33 -4.07
N SER A 115 -6.70 20.18 -4.65
CA SER A 115 -7.64 19.02 -4.66
C SER A 115 -7.05 17.63 -4.93
N TYR A 116 -5.78 17.33 -4.65
CA TYR A 116 -5.31 15.92 -4.75
C TYR A 116 -4.65 15.44 -3.45
N THR A 117 -5.52 15.17 -2.48
CA THR A 117 -5.30 14.12 -1.49
C THR A 117 -6.43 13.12 -1.59
N SER A 118 -6.14 12.03 -2.26
CA SER A 118 -6.59 10.72 -1.83
C SER A 118 -5.78 9.73 -2.65
N TYR A 119 -5.29 8.67 -1.99
CA TYR A 119 -5.25 7.39 -2.68
C TYR A 119 -6.70 7.05 -3.04
N SER A 120 -7.18 7.64 -4.13
CA SER A 120 -8.39 7.20 -4.78
C SER A 120 -8.06 5.82 -5.33
N LEU A 121 -8.46 4.81 -4.56
CA LEU A 121 -9.07 3.63 -5.16
C LEU A 121 -9.84 4.12 -6.39
N ILE A 122 -9.58 3.57 -7.57
CA ILE A 122 -10.36 3.91 -8.77
C ILE A 122 -11.78 3.33 -8.57
N ILE A 123 -12.54 3.90 -7.64
CA ILE A 123 -13.97 3.75 -7.54
C ILE A 123 -14.52 4.43 -8.82
N PRO A 124 -15.28 3.72 -9.65
CA PRO A 124 -15.87 4.28 -10.86
C PRO A 124 -16.54 5.65 -10.65
N GLU A 125 -16.29 6.60 -11.54
CA GLU A 125 -17.00 7.90 -11.62
C GLU A 125 -18.52 7.73 -11.76
N ASN A 126 -19.01 6.56 -12.21
CA ASN A 126 -20.43 6.20 -12.19
C ASN A 126 -20.98 5.80 -10.80
N LEU A 127 -20.23 6.00 -9.72
CA LEU A 127 -20.65 5.76 -8.33
C LEU A 127 -20.62 7.03 -7.46
N THR A 128 -20.48 8.22 -8.07
CA THR A 128 -20.57 9.52 -7.40
C THR A 128 -21.79 10.28 -7.94
N ASN A 129 -22.96 10.06 -7.34
CA ASN A 129 -23.92 11.17 -7.29
C ASN A 129 -23.39 12.14 -6.25
N HIS A 130 -22.90 13.27 -6.74
CA HIS A 130 -22.72 14.49 -5.96
C HIS A 130 -24.11 14.92 -5.46
N ASP A 131 -24.31 14.85 -4.15
CA ASP A 131 -24.60 16.00 -3.31
C ASP A 131 -24.77 15.50 -1.87
N ASP A 132 -24.26 16.31 -0.94
CA ASP A 132 -24.10 16.07 0.50
C ASP A 132 -23.06 15.01 0.87
N LEU A 133 -21.86 15.45 1.30
CA LEU A 133 -21.01 14.80 2.33
C LEU A 133 -19.60 15.43 2.38
N TRP A 134 -19.43 16.52 3.13
CA TRP A 134 -18.24 16.73 3.99
C TRP A 134 -18.57 17.74 5.08
N ASN A 135 -19.11 17.25 6.19
CA ASN A 135 -19.06 17.99 7.45
C ASN A 135 -18.77 17.02 8.60
N PRO A 136 -17.49 16.70 8.87
CA PRO A 136 -17.14 16.15 10.16
C PRO A 136 -17.01 17.31 11.15
N ASP A 137 -18.01 17.41 12.03
CA ASP A 137 -18.00 18.24 13.23
C ASP A 137 -16.66 18.08 14.00
N PRO A 138 -15.91 19.17 14.28
CA PRO A 138 -14.65 19.11 15.00
C PRO A 138 -14.90 19.03 16.50
N SER A 139 -15.37 17.89 16.98
CA SER A 139 -15.47 17.63 18.42
C SER A 139 -15.43 16.13 18.69
N PHE A 140 -14.25 15.50 18.62
CA PHE A 140 -14.05 14.25 19.35
C PHE A 140 -12.62 14.17 19.87
N GLY A 141 -12.51 14.45 21.17
CA GLY A 141 -11.27 14.48 21.93
C GLY A 141 -10.58 13.13 22.01
N TYR A 142 -9.30 13.20 22.39
CA TYR A 142 -8.49 12.09 22.82
C TYR A 142 -9.21 11.33 23.96
N TYR A 143 -9.81 10.19 23.65
CA TYR A 143 -10.16 9.22 24.69
C TYR A 143 -8.89 8.47 25.04
N SER A 144 -8.36 8.76 26.23
CA SER A 144 -7.36 7.89 26.85
C SER A 144 -7.99 6.52 27.08
N ASP A 145 -7.33 5.50 26.57
CA ASP A 145 -7.64 4.09 26.76
C ASP A 145 -7.74 3.78 28.26
N GLY A 146 -8.96 3.51 28.73
CA GLY A 146 -9.19 2.97 30.06
C GLY A 146 -8.73 1.52 30.09
N LYS A 147 -7.45 1.31 30.43
CA LYS A 147 -6.91 -0.01 30.75
C LYS A 147 -7.74 -0.65 31.87
N ASP A 148 -8.30 -1.82 31.58
CA ASP A 148 -8.62 -2.79 32.62
C ASP A 148 -7.29 -3.29 33.19
N LEU A 149 -7.00 -2.89 34.43
CA LEU A 149 -5.73 -3.15 35.12
C LEU A 149 -5.70 -4.61 35.58
N SER A 150 -4.99 -5.45 34.85
CA SER A 150 -4.31 -6.59 35.49
C SER A 150 -3.37 -6.00 36.54
N GLN A 151 -3.58 -6.31 37.82
CA GLN A 151 -2.78 -5.83 38.95
C GLN A 151 -1.35 -6.39 38.89
N CYS A 152 -0.52 -5.82 38.02
CA CYS A 152 0.92 -5.85 38.21
C CYS A 152 1.25 -4.76 39.25
N ALA A 153 1.83 -5.14 40.38
CA ALA A 153 2.26 -4.21 41.40
C ALA A 153 3.18 -3.15 40.76
N LEU A 154 2.79 -1.88 40.87
CA LEU A 154 3.65 -0.78 40.45
C LEU A 154 4.94 -0.82 41.28
N PRO A 155 6.12 -0.65 40.67
CA PRO A 155 7.36 -0.60 41.43
C PRO A 155 7.34 0.56 42.43
N ASP A 156 7.87 0.33 43.65
CA ASP A 156 7.93 1.34 44.72
C ASP A 156 8.69 2.63 44.32
N ARG A 157 9.55 2.53 43.30
CA ARG A 157 10.30 3.64 42.70
C ARG A 157 10.26 3.54 41.16
N PRO A 158 9.20 4.02 40.50
CA PRO A 158 9.03 3.87 39.05
C PRO A 158 10.12 4.60 38.24
N TYR A 159 10.77 5.61 38.83
CA TYR A 159 11.83 6.41 38.20
C TYR A 159 13.19 6.30 38.90
N GLY A 160 13.42 5.21 39.65
CA GLY A 160 14.70 4.96 40.34
C GLY A 160 15.09 6.08 41.32
N ASP A 161 16.32 6.57 41.20
CA ASP A 161 16.88 7.65 42.04
C ASP A 161 16.66 9.05 41.46
N ALA A 162 15.75 9.20 40.48
CA ALA A 162 15.42 10.50 39.91
C ALA A 162 14.88 11.46 40.99
N SER A 163 15.31 12.72 40.94
CA SER A 163 14.74 13.77 41.80
C SER A 163 13.23 13.91 41.55
N TYR A 164 12.47 14.43 42.53
CA TYR A 164 11.03 14.66 42.38
C TYR A 164 10.65 15.37 41.07
N VAL A 165 11.39 16.42 40.71
CA VAL A 165 11.20 17.21 39.48
C VAL A 165 11.49 16.37 38.23
N GLU A 166 12.53 15.54 38.27
CA GLU A 166 12.94 14.70 37.13
C GLU A 166 12.00 13.51 36.96
N GLY A 167 11.57 12.86 38.04
CA GLY A 167 10.58 11.79 37.99
C GLY A 167 9.23 12.28 37.43
N LEU A 168 8.80 13.47 37.84
CA LEU A 168 7.58 14.10 37.29
C LEU A 168 7.73 14.44 35.79
N ARG A 169 8.92 14.82 35.35
CA ARG A 169 9.22 15.06 33.92
C ARG A 169 9.20 13.75 33.13
N LEU A 170 9.86 12.71 33.64
CA LEU A 170 9.89 11.38 33.02
C LEU A 170 8.48 10.81 32.89
N TRP A 171 7.66 10.93 33.93
CA TRP A 171 6.24 10.58 33.88
C TRP A 171 5.47 11.31 32.78
N ALA A 172 5.64 12.63 32.69
CA ALA A 172 4.93 13.44 31.69
C ALA A 172 5.33 13.06 30.25
N LEU A 173 6.62 12.76 30.03
CA LEU A 173 7.14 12.31 28.74
C LEU A 173 6.68 10.89 28.39
N GLU A 174 6.76 9.96 29.33
CA GLU A 174 6.38 8.56 29.15
C GLU A 174 4.89 8.39 28.88
N THR A 175 4.04 9.15 29.59
CA THR A 175 2.59 9.04 29.47
C THR A 175 1.98 9.97 28.42
N GLY A 176 2.79 10.83 27.78
CA GLY A 176 2.34 11.71 26.69
C GLY A 176 1.27 12.71 27.12
N GLN A 177 1.39 13.31 28.31
CA GLN A 177 0.38 14.21 28.84
C GLN A 177 0.17 15.45 27.96
N SER A 178 -1.08 15.94 27.89
CA SER A 178 -1.37 17.18 27.19
C SER A 178 -0.73 18.38 27.87
N GLU A 179 -0.40 19.41 27.09
CA GLU A 179 0.18 20.66 27.61
C GLU A 179 -0.72 21.28 28.70
N GLU A 180 -2.04 21.23 28.49
CA GLU A 180 -3.05 21.72 29.43
C GLU A 180 -3.04 20.95 30.76
N SER A 181 -3.06 19.61 30.71
CA SER A 181 -3.06 18.76 31.91
C SER A 181 -1.78 18.96 32.72
N LEU A 182 -0.65 19.07 32.02
CA LEU A 182 0.65 19.29 32.65
C LEU A 182 0.73 20.70 33.26
N ASN A 183 0.19 21.73 32.61
CA ASN A 183 0.10 23.07 33.18
C ASN A 183 -0.71 23.10 34.48
N LEU A 184 -1.87 22.44 34.51
CA LEU A 184 -2.71 22.36 35.70
C LEU A 184 -1.99 21.64 36.85
N LEU A 185 -1.32 20.52 36.54
CA LEU A 185 -0.54 19.78 37.53
C LEU A 185 0.63 20.61 38.07
N LEU A 186 1.36 21.31 37.20
CA LEU A 186 2.48 22.17 37.60
C LEU A 186 2.00 23.33 38.47
N ALA A 187 0.89 23.96 38.12
CA ALA A 187 0.28 25.01 38.93
C ALA A 187 -0.12 24.52 40.32
N HIS A 188 -0.79 23.36 40.39
CA HIS A 188 -1.19 22.76 41.66
C HIS A 188 0.02 22.32 42.51
N THR A 189 1.01 21.71 41.88
CA THR A 189 2.23 21.28 42.57
C THR A 189 3.02 22.47 43.09
N LYS A 190 3.07 23.58 42.34
CA LYS A 190 3.73 24.82 42.77
C LYS A 190 3.00 25.48 43.94
N GLN A 191 1.67 25.41 43.98
CA GLN A 191 0.87 25.92 45.09
C GLN A 191 1.16 25.19 46.41
N HIS A 192 1.32 23.87 46.36
CA HIS A 192 1.46 23.03 47.56
C HIS A 192 2.91 22.67 47.91
N ASN A 193 3.81 22.66 46.93
CA ASN A 193 5.22 22.30 47.10
C ASN A 193 6.17 23.35 46.46
N PRO A 194 6.17 24.61 46.96
CA PRO A 194 6.96 25.69 46.38
C PRO A 194 8.48 25.45 46.42
N GLN A 195 8.97 24.55 47.28
CA GLN A 195 10.38 24.22 47.43
C GLN A 195 11.03 23.60 46.18
N TYR A 196 10.23 23.02 45.26
CA TYR A 196 10.77 22.37 44.05
C TYR A 196 10.95 23.32 42.86
N ASN A 197 10.59 24.61 43.01
CA ASN A 197 10.77 25.65 42.00
C ASN A 197 10.37 25.24 40.57
N LEU A 198 9.19 24.63 40.44
CA LEU A 198 8.66 24.17 39.15
C LEU A 198 8.27 25.35 38.25
N PRO A 199 8.57 25.30 36.94
CA PRO A 199 8.11 26.29 35.98
C PRO A 199 6.59 26.24 35.83
N GLN A 200 6.02 27.38 35.44
CA GLN A 200 4.56 27.54 35.31
C GLN A 200 4.02 26.92 34.01
N GLU A 201 4.88 26.78 33.01
CA GLU A 201 4.52 26.28 31.69
C GLU A 201 5.13 24.91 31.42
N ALA A 202 4.32 23.99 30.91
CA ALA A 202 4.67 22.66 30.46
C ALA A 202 5.85 22.67 29.50
N ARG A 203 5.92 23.63 28.57
CA ARG A 203 7.06 23.78 27.63
C ARG A 203 8.37 24.06 28.36
N ALA A 204 8.35 24.92 29.37
CA ALA A 204 9.53 25.21 30.19
C ALA A 204 9.85 24.08 31.17
N PHE A 205 8.85 23.29 31.56
CA PHE A 205 9.05 22.09 32.38
C PHE A 205 9.74 20.97 31.62
N ILE A 206 9.29 20.69 30.39
CA ILE A 206 9.85 19.66 29.52
C ILE A 206 11.24 20.06 28.99
N ASN A 207 11.43 21.34 28.64
CA ASN A 207 12.70 21.83 28.13
C ASN A 207 13.62 22.35 29.26
N LYS A 208 14.71 21.64 29.58
CA LYS A 208 15.70 22.06 30.59
C LYS A 208 16.31 23.43 30.23
N PRO A 209 16.28 24.45 31.11
CA PRO A 209 17.13 25.63 30.95
C PRO A 209 18.56 25.24 31.34
N GLY A 210 19.42 24.95 30.35
CA GLY A 210 20.84 24.64 30.57
C GLY A 210 21.37 23.37 29.91
N SER A 211 20.54 22.58 29.22
CA SER A 211 21.12 21.71 28.19
C SER A 211 21.63 22.65 27.10
N ASN A 212 22.96 22.75 26.94
CA ASN A 212 23.55 23.29 25.73
C ASN A 212 22.79 22.68 24.58
N LYS A 213 21.91 23.47 23.93
CA LYS A 213 21.36 23.07 22.65
C LYS A 213 22.60 22.88 21.80
N ALA A 214 22.99 21.63 21.55
CA ALA A 214 23.56 21.32 20.26
C ALA A 214 22.55 21.91 19.30
N LYS A 215 22.86 23.12 18.80
CA LYS A 215 21.92 23.98 18.10
C LYS A 215 21.39 23.11 16.98
N THR A 216 20.15 22.68 17.10
CA THR A 216 19.55 21.78 16.12
C THR A 216 19.48 22.61 14.85
N GLU A 217 20.42 22.39 13.93
CA GLU A 217 20.55 23.21 12.74
C GLU A 217 19.40 22.84 11.81
N VAL A 218 18.40 23.72 11.76
CA VAL A 218 17.34 23.65 10.77
C VAL A 218 17.79 24.51 9.60
N MET A 219 18.06 23.85 8.48
CA MET A 219 18.44 24.49 7.23
C MET A 219 17.19 25.08 6.58
N ARG A 220 17.29 26.30 6.07
CA ARG A 220 16.24 26.87 5.21
C ARG A 220 16.51 26.36 3.79
N ILE A 221 15.52 25.68 3.22
CA ILE A 221 15.57 25.21 1.84
C ILE A 221 14.39 25.80 1.06
N ILE A 222 14.35 25.65 -0.26
CA ILE A 222 13.31 26.31 -1.06
C ILE A 222 11.91 25.82 -0.65
N ARG A 223 11.00 26.79 -0.39
CA ARG A 223 9.61 26.58 0.07
C ARG A 223 9.47 25.83 1.41
N GLY A 224 10.53 25.67 2.20
CA GLY A 224 10.43 25.01 3.50
C GLY A 224 11.68 25.05 4.38
N GLN A 225 11.73 24.11 5.31
CA GLN A 225 12.80 23.96 6.29
C GLN A 225 13.16 22.48 6.37
N LEU A 226 14.46 22.19 6.42
CA LEU A 226 14.99 20.84 6.56
C LEU A 226 15.74 20.73 7.87
N TRP A 227 15.31 19.78 8.69
CA TRP A 227 16.10 19.26 9.79
C TRP A 227 16.77 17.97 9.33
N TYR A 228 18.09 17.93 9.41
CA TYR A 228 18.88 16.75 9.08
C TYR A 228 19.67 16.31 10.32
N GLN A 229 19.37 15.13 10.83
CA GLN A 229 20.04 14.53 11.98
C GLN A 229 21.32 13.79 11.58
N GLY A 230 21.27 13.13 10.43
CA GLY A 230 22.35 12.28 9.91
C GLY A 230 22.25 10.82 10.33
N ILE A 231 22.68 9.95 9.42
CA ILE A 231 22.74 8.50 9.54
C ILE A 231 23.71 8.10 10.67
N GLU A 232 24.94 8.62 10.65
CA GLU A 232 25.99 8.28 11.61
C GLU A 232 25.54 8.60 13.04
N LYS A 233 24.92 9.77 13.22
CA LYS A 233 24.41 10.20 14.51
C LYS A 233 23.27 9.30 14.99
N CYS A 234 22.39 8.87 14.10
CA CYS A 234 21.34 7.90 14.40
C CYS A 234 21.95 6.55 14.84
N LEU A 235 22.95 6.05 14.11
CA LEU A 235 23.65 4.80 14.45
C LEU A 235 24.32 4.87 15.84
N ARG A 236 25.07 5.95 16.13
CA ARG A 236 25.70 6.14 17.45
C ARG A 236 24.66 6.12 18.59
N LEU A 237 23.51 6.76 18.40
CA LEU A 237 22.45 6.81 19.42
C LEU A 237 21.75 5.46 19.63
N SER A 238 21.58 4.67 18.58
CA SER A 238 20.91 3.36 18.71
C SER A 238 21.84 2.28 19.24
N ILE A 239 23.07 2.19 18.71
CA ILE A 239 24.04 1.16 19.11
C ILE A 239 24.55 1.40 20.54
N SER A 240 24.62 2.65 21.00
CA SER A 240 24.98 2.91 22.41
C SER A 240 23.97 2.35 23.42
N ASN A 241 22.72 2.14 23.00
CA ASN A 241 21.65 1.61 23.84
C ASN A 241 21.39 0.11 23.62
N ILE A 242 22.08 -0.53 22.68
CA ILE A 242 21.82 -1.90 22.26
C ILE A 242 23.15 -2.63 22.05
N THR A 243 23.36 -3.73 22.77
CA THR A 243 24.50 -4.62 22.51
C THR A 243 24.19 -5.47 21.28
N THR A 244 24.99 -5.33 20.22
CA THR A 244 24.90 -6.19 19.02
C THR A 244 26.22 -6.92 18.80
N SER A 245 26.15 -8.18 18.36
CA SER A 245 27.31 -8.97 17.91
C SER A 245 27.54 -8.86 16.39
N GLU A 246 26.66 -8.16 15.68
CA GLU A 246 26.74 -8.00 14.23
C GLU A 246 27.89 -7.08 13.84
N CYS A 247 28.75 -7.54 12.92
CA CYS A 247 29.78 -6.69 12.33
C CYS A 247 29.27 -5.90 11.12
N THR A 248 28.08 -6.23 10.61
CA THR A 248 27.48 -5.57 9.43
C THR A 248 26.11 -4.97 9.80
N LEU A 249 25.95 -3.68 9.52
CA LEU A 249 24.74 -2.92 9.76
C LEU A 249 23.98 -2.76 8.44
N MET A 250 22.95 -3.60 8.24
CA MET A 250 22.08 -3.52 7.06
C MET A 250 20.98 -2.49 7.31
N LEU A 251 20.89 -1.48 6.46
CA LEU A 251 20.02 -0.32 6.65
C LEU A 251 18.87 -0.28 5.64
N ASP A 252 17.63 -0.23 6.15
CA ASP A 252 16.45 0.13 5.37
C ASP A 252 16.13 1.60 5.57
N PHE A 253 15.76 2.28 4.49
CA PHE A 253 15.32 3.67 4.52
C PHE A 253 13.86 3.79 4.08
N PHE A 254 13.11 4.64 4.77
CA PHE A 254 11.71 4.89 4.49
C PHE A 254 11.48 6.36 4.21
N VAL A 255 10.71 6.66 3.17
CA VAL A 255 10.27 8.03 2.89
C VAL A 255 8.76 8.08 2.87
N ASP A 256 8.20 8.99 3.67
CA ASP A 256 6.75 9.17 3.78
C ASP A 256 6.38 10.66 3.84
N ARG A 257 5.15 10.96 3.39
CA ARG A 257 4.53 12.28 3.42
C ARG A 257 3.45 12.31 4.49
N LEU A 258 3.66 13.14 5.50
CA LEU A 258 2.69 13.40 6.57
C LEU A 258 2.00 14.75 6.36
N ARG A 259 0.66 14.79 6.34
CA ARG A 259 -0.09 16.04 6.45
C ARG A 259 -0.38 16.34 7.92
N LEU A 260 -0.02 17.53 8.38
CA LEU A 260 -0.19 17.91 9.78
C LEU A 260 -1.60 18.38 10.11
N SER A 261 -2.31 18.94 9.14
CA SER A 261 -3.73 19.21 9.27
C SER A 261 -4.42 19.07 7.92
N ASN A 262 -5.70 18.69 7.95
CA ASN A 262 -6.52 18.62 6.74
C ASN A 262 -6.90 20.01 6.20
N SER A 263 -6.71 21.07 7.00
CA SER A 263 -7.09 22.46 6.70
C SER A 263 -5.92 23.35 6.31
N SER A 264 -4.67 22.87 6.41
CA SER A 264 -3.49 23.62 5.99
C SER A 264 -2.78 22.88 4.86
N GLN A 265 -2.12 23.64 3.99
CA GLN A 265 -1.22 23.07 2.99
C GLN A 265 0.09 22.53 3.60
N ASN A 266 0.29 22.66 4.93
CA ASN A 266 1.52 22.26 5.57
C ASN A 266 1.68 20.74 5.55
N GLN A 267 2.83 20.31 5.05
CA GLN A 267 3.22 18.93 4.91
C GLN A 267 4.63 18.69 5.44
N MET A 268 4.83 17.50 5.98
CA MET A 268 6.13 16.99 6.38
C MET A 268 6.54 15.85 5.46
N TRP A 269 7.80 15.85 5.07
CA TRP A 269 8.44 14.73 4.37
C TRP A 269 9.52 14.19 5.27
N ILE A 270 9.44 12.90 5.59
CA ILE A 270 10.25 12.29 6.63
C ILE A 270 11.10 11.20 6.00
N LEU A 271 12.41 11.24 6.27
CA LEU A 271 13.34 10.15 5.97
C LEU A 271 13.62 9.40 7.27
N LEU A 272 13.19 8.14 7.32
CA LEU A 272 13.42 7.23 8.43
C LEU A 272 14.44 6.18 8.06
N MET A 273 15.07 5.59 9.07
CA MET A 273 16.02 4.48 8.95
C MET A 273 15.72 3.39 9.96
N LYS A 274 15.91 2.13 9.57
CA LYS A 274 15.87 0.95 10.45
C LYS A 274 17.14 0.12 10.22
N ILE A 275 17.75 -0.33 11.31
CA ILE A 275 18.84 -1.33 11.26
C ILE A 275 18.17 -2.70 11.23
N CYS A 276 18.19 -3.37 10.08
CA CYS A 276 17.51 -4.64 9.88
C CYS A 276 18.25 -5.80 10.55
N SER A 277 19.58 -5.74 10.58
CA SER A 277 20.41 -6.71 11.30
C SER A 277 20.29 -6.61 12.82
N VAL A 278 19.61 -5.57 13.36
CA VAL A 278 19.34 -5.41 14.79
C VAL A 278 17.84 -5.14 15.00
N PRO A 279 16.99 -6.19 15.02
CA PRO A 279 15.54 -6.06 15.10
C PRO A 279 15.02 -5.25 16.30
N GLU A 280 15.75 -5.24 17.41
CA GLU A 280 15.44 -4.49 18.63
C GLU A 280 15.61 -2.97 18.47
N ALA A 281 16.43 -2.53 17.50
CA ALA A 281 16.70 -1.11 17.29
C ALA A 281 15.45 -0.38 16.78
N PRO A 282 14.96 0.70 17.41
CA PRO A 282 13.79 1.40 16.91
C PRO A 282 14.07 2.01 15.52
N ALA A 283 13.00 2.28 14.77
CA ALA A 283 13.11 3.14 13.60
C ALA A 283 13.55 4.55 14.05
N MET A 284 14.48 5.14 13.33
CA MET A 284 15.08 6.44 13.63
C MET A 284 14.73 7.46 12.58
N THR A 285 14.65 8.73 12.95
CA THR A 285 14.43 9.82 12.00
C THR A 285 15.76 10.45 11.59
N VAL A 286 16.09 10.30 10.31
CA VAL A 286 17.32 10.86 9.70
C VAL A 286 17.08 12.29 9.24
N ALA A 287 15.92 12.56 8.63
CA ALA A 287 15.59 13.90 8.17
C ALA A 287 14.09 14.19 8.27
N ILE A 288 13.75 15.46 8.51
CA ILE A 288 12.39 15.99 8.44
C ILE A 288 12.43 17.27 7.63
N TYR A 289 11.74 17.27 6.49
CA TYR A 289 11.38 18.49 5.80
C TYR A 289 9.99 18.96 6.24
N TYR A 290 9.81 20.27 6.37
CA TYR A 290 8.55 20.92 6.66
C TYR A 290 8.33 22.10 5.72
N GLY A 291 7.20 22.11 5.00
CA GLY A 291 6.87 23.15 4.03
C GLY A 291 5.40 23.13 3.62
N LYS A 292 5.02 24.07 2.75
CA LYS A 292 3.66 24.11 2.16
C LYS A 292 3.51 23.17 0.95
N SER A 293 4.62 22.90 0.26
CA SER A 293 4.69 21.95 -0.86
C SER A 293 5.62 20.79 -0.47
N LYS A 294 5.79 19.80 -1.36
CA LYS A 294 6.96 18.92 -1.29
C LYS A 294 8.25 19.74 -1.52
N PRO A 295 9.44 19.24 -1.12
CA PRO A 295 10.70 19.90 -1.47
C PRO A 295 10.77 20.15 -2.97
N VAL A 296 11.13 21.37 -3.37
CA VAL A 296 11.18 21.75 -4.79
C VAL A 296 12.34 21.03 -5.48
N HIS A 297 13.49 20.96 -4.82
CA HIS A 297 14.65 20.23 -5.30
C HIS A 297 14.88 18.99 -4.45
N ILE A 298 14.86 17.81 -5.09
CA ILE A 298 15.13 16.53 -4.42
C ILE A 298 16.54 16.53 -3.84
N ASP A 299 17.49 17.20 -4.51
CA ASP A 299 18.87 17.37 -4.05
C ASP A 299 18.98 18.09 -2.70
N GLU A 300 18.17 19.12 -2.45
CA GLU A 300 18.17 19.81 -1.15
C GLU A 300 17.68 18.90 -0.01
N PHE A 301 16.85 17.89 -0.32
CA PHE A 301 16.31 16.95 0.66
C PHE A 301 17.19 15.72 0.86
N LEU A 302 17.66 15.09 -0.24
CA LEU A 302 18.39 13.83 -0.22
C LEU A 302 19.91 13.99 -0.39
N GLY A 303 20.42 15.16 -0.81
CA GLY A 303 21.85 15.41 -1.00
C GLY A 303 22.69 15.10 0.25
N PRO A 304 22.35 15.65 1.44
CA PRO A 304 23.04 15.32 2.69
C PRO A 304 23.03 13.81 3.01
N PHE A 305 21.90 13.14 2.72
CA PHE A 305 21.76 11.70 2.88
C PHE A 305 22.69 10.92 1.95
N VAL A 306 22.73 11.27 0.67
CA VAL A 306 23.57 10.58 -0.33
C VAL A 306 25.05 10.74 -0.03
N SER A 307 25.49 11.95 0.38
CA SER A 307 26.88 12.16 0.78
C SER A 307 27.26 11.27 1.98
N GLU A 308 26.44 11.27 3.03
CA GLU A 308 26.75 10.54 4.25
C GLU A 308 26.70 9.01 4.07
N ILE A 309 25.70 8.47 3.36
CA ILE A 309 25.63 7.02 3.12
C ILE A 309 26.79 6.54 2.25
N ASN A 310 27.23 7.34 1.27
CA ASN A 310 28.40 6.99 0.46
C ASN A 310 29.68 6.98 1.30
N GLU A 311 29.84 7.93 2.22
CA GLU A 311 30.96 7.95 3.16
C GLU A 311 30.96 6.75 4.09
N LEU A 312 29.80 6.39 4.66
CA LEU A 312 29.65 5.24 5.57
C LEU A 312 29.79 3.88 4.88
N GLN A 313 29.39 3.76 3.60
CA GLN A 313 29.61 2.54 2.83
C GLN A 313 31.07 2.40 2.39
N SER A 314 31.81 3.52 2.25
CA SER A 314 33.22 3.50 1.82
C SER A 314 34.19 3.41 3.01
N ASN A 315 33.76 3.83 4.20
CA ASN A 315 34.55 3.81 5.42
C ASN A 315 33.76 3.12 6.53
N ASP A 316 34.37 2.15 7.21
CA ASP A 316 33.69 1.46 8.29
C ASP A 316 33.27 2.41 9.43
N PHE A 317 32.07 2.19 9.96
CA PHE A 317 31.56 2.93 11.09
C PHE A 317 32.20 2.42 12.39
N THR A 318 32.96 3.28 13.08
CA THR A 318 33.60 2.91 14.36
C THR A 318 32.88 3.51 15.57
N HIS A 319 32.48 2.64 16.50
CA HIS A 319 31.84 3.01 17.77
C HIS A 319 32.32 2.11 18.93
N GLN A 320 32.73 2.74 20.05
CA GLN A 320 33.16 2.03 21.27
C GLN A 320 34.16 0.88 21.02
N SER A 321 35.18 1.14 20.19
CA SER A 321 36.22 0.17 19.79
C SER A 321 35.77 -0.97 18.86
N PHE A 322 34.50 -1.02 18.48
CA PHE A 322 33.99 -1.90 17.43
C PHE A 322 33.91 -1.16 16.10
N THR A 323 34.16 -1.90 15.03
CA THR A 323 34.11 -1.42 13.65
C THR A 323 33.03 -2.20 12.92
N TYR A 324 32.12 -1.48 12.28
CA TYR A 324 30.96 -2.02 11.61
C TYR A 324 30.99 -1.65 10.13
N GLU A 325 30.80 -2.64 9.27
CA GLU A 325 30.49 -2.42 7.87
C GLU A 325 29.06 -1.88 7.76
N VAL A 326 28.85 -0.83 6.97
CA VAL A 326 27.51 -0.26 6.72
C VAL A 326 27.06 -0.62 5.32
N VAL A 327 25.90 -1.27 5.22
CA VAL A 327 25.33 -1.73 3.95
C VAL A 327 23.95 -1.11 3.77
N PHE A 328 23.75 -0.37 2.68
CA PHE A 328 22.41 0.00 2.24
C PHE A 328 21.69 -1.24 1.73
N ARG A 329 20.47 -1.48 2.22
CA ARG A 329 19.68 -2.65 1.83
C ARG A 329 18.51 -2.30 0.92
N ALA A 330 17.63 -1.40 1.37
CA ALA A 330 16.43 -1.09 0.61
C ALA A 330 15.83 0.29 0.90
N PHE A 331 15.12 0.82 -0.10
CA PHE A 331 14.17 1.91 0.03
C PHE A 331 12.72 1.38 0.08
N LYS A 332 11.98 1.82 1.09
CA LYS A 332 10.59 1.48 1.33
C LYS A 332 9.74 2.74 1.35
N THR A 333 9.01 2.97 0.28
CA THR A 333 8.28 4.22 0.07
C THR A 333 6.84 3.94 -0.35
N ASP A 334 5.94 4.86 0.00
CA ASP A 334 4.62 4.86 -0.64
C ASP A 334 4.76 5.29 -2.12
N PRO A 335 3.79 5.00 -3.00
CA PRO A 335 3.91 5.35 -4.42
C PRO A 335 4.19 6.84 -4.71
N THR A 336 3.71 7.74 -3.85
CA THR A 336 3.92 9.18 -4.03
C THR A 336 5.35 9.58 -3.69
N ALA A 337 5.86 9.09 -2.56
CA ALA A 337 7.24 9.26 -2.13
C ALA A 337 8.20 8.55 -3.08
N HIS A 338 7.84 7.38 -3.59
CA HIS A 338 8.58 6.63 -4.60
C HIS A 338 8.81 7.47 -5.85
N ALA A 339 7.75 8.07 -6.42
CA ALA A 339 7.89 8.97 -7.56
C ALA A 339 8.77 10.17 -7.23
N PHE A 340 8.58 10.77 -6.06
CA PHE A 340 9.34 11.95 -5.64
C PHE A 340 10.84 11.65 -5.52
N VAL A 341 11.25 10.62 -4.78
CA VAL A 341 12.68 10.33 -4.58
C VAL A 341 13.38 9.88 -5.87
N LEU A 342 12.64 9.31 -6.82
CA LEU A 342 13.16 8.93 -8.13
C LEU A 342 13.12 10.06 -9.17
N GLY A 343 12.53 11.23 -8.86
CA GLY A 343 12.41 12.33 -9.82
C GLY A 343 11.37 12.08 -10.93
N LEU A 344 10.37 11.24 -10.66
CA LEU A 344 9.35 10.81 -11.61
C LEU A 344 8.00 11.53 -11.41
N ARG A 345 7.26 11.71 -12.50
CA ARG A 345 5.84 12.11 -12.46
C ARG A 345 5.01 11.03 -11.73
N SER A 346 4.30 11.40 -10.67
CA SER A 346 3.43 10.45 -9.93
C SER A 346 2.35 9.81 -10.80
N ARG A 347 1.80 10.55 -11.78
CA ARG A 347 0.80 10.01 -12.74
C ARG A 347 1.41 8.98 -13.69
N SER A 348 2.71 9.08 -13.96
CA SER A 348 3.41 8.16 -14.86
C SER A 348 3.63 6.78 -14.23
N LEU A 349 3.81 6.69 -12.91
CA LEU A 349 3.89 5.41 -12.20
C LEU A 349 2.60 4.58 -12.30
N HIS A 350 1.45 5.21 -12.53
CA HIS A 350 0.20 4.47 -12.68
C HIS A 350 0.12 3.69 -13.99
N GLY A 351 0.85 4.13 -15.02
CA GLY A 351 0.90 3.49 -16.34
C GLY A 351 2.17 2.69 -16.61
N LEU A 352 3.07 2.58 -15.64
CA LEU A 352 4.36 1.91 -15.79
C LEU A 352 4.62 0.97 -14.63
N CYS A 353 5.01 -0.26 -14.94
CA CYS A 353 5.62 -1.13 -13.95
C CYS A 353 7.10 -0.73 -13.78
N MET A 354 7.58 -0.67 -12.53
CA MET A 354 9.00 -0.38 -12.23
C MET A 354 9.89 -1.62 -12.34
N ARG A 355 9.32 -2.82 -12.40
CA ARG A 355 10.07 -4.09 -12.44
C ARG A 355 10.14 -4.72 -13.83
N CYS A 356 9.11 -4.55 -14.65
CA CYS A 356 9.10 -5.09 -16.01
C CYS A 356 8.67 -4.05 -17.06
N THR A 357 8.88 -4.43 -18.34
CA THR A 357 8.64 -3.56 -19.50
C THR A 357 7.21 -3.62 -20.04
N ILE A 358 6.28 -4.34 -19.39
CA ILE A 358 4.89 -4.40 -19.86
C ILE A 358 4.31 -2.99 -19.97
N ALA A 359 3.87 -2.66 -21.18
CA ALA A 359 3.16 -1.42 -21.45
C ALA A 359 1.71 -1.53 -20.96
N SER A 360 1.29 -0.54 -20.18
CA SER A 360 -0.12 -0.40 -19.85
C SER A 360 -0.93 0.02 -21.07
N LYS A 361 -2.22 -0.30 -21.06
CA LYS A 361 -3.21 0.11 -22.05
C LYS A 361 -4.27 0.97 -21.38
N ARG A 362 -4.95 1.80 -22.15
CA ARG A 362 -6.04 2.63 -21.67
C ARG A 362 -7.37 2.14 -22.24
N CYS A 363 -8.36 1.94 -21.37
CA CYS A 363 -9.76 1.77 -21.75
C CYS A 363 -10.59 2.83 -21.04
N LYS A 364 -11.25 3.73 -21.80
CA LYS A 364 -11.97 4.88 -21.27
C LYS A 364 -11.07 5.71 -20.33
N ASN A 365 -11.47 5.89 -19.07
CA ASN A 365 -10.73 6.62 -18.04
C ASN A 365 -9.82 5.71 -17.19
N ARG A 366 -9.60 4.45 -17.59
CA ARG A 366 -8.81 3.47 -16.82
C ARG A 366 -7.56 3.04 -17.56
N VAL A 367 -6.47 2.94 -16.81
CA VAL A 367 -5.22 2.33 -17.24
C VAL A 367 -5.18 0.91 -16.67
N TYR A 368 -4.86 -0.06 -17.50
CA TYR A 368 -4.76 -1.47 -17.13
C TYR A 368 -3.52 -2.12 -17.75
N PHE A 369 -3.02 -3.17 -17.13
CA PHE A 369 -1.89 -3.94 -17.59
C PHE A 369 -2.41 -5.24 -18.20
N PRO A 370 -2.22 -5.47 -19.51
CA PRO A 370 -2.52 -6.77 -20.10
C PRO A 370 -1.65 -7.83 -19.43
N TYR A 371 -2.24 -8.96 -19.05
CA TYR A 371 -1.46 -10.09 -18.54
C TYR A 371 -0.59 -10.65 -19.68
N CYS A 372 0.67 -10.92 -19.37
CA CYS A 372 1.60 -11.60 -20.25
C CYS A 372 2.50 -12.50 -19.40
N THR A 373 2.66 -13.74 -19.85
CA THR A 373 3.56 -14.71 -19.20
C THR A 373 5.01 -14.26 -19.34
N GLU A 374 5.41 -13.85 -20.54
CA GLU A 374 6.75 -13.34 -20.80
C GLU A 374 6.83 -11.84 -20.47
N ARG A 375 7.74 -11.48 -19.56
CA ARG A 375 7.91 -10.11 -19.08
C ARG A 375 9.39 -9.80 -19.03
N SER A 376 9.88 -8.90 -19.88
CA SER A 376 11.29 -8.51 -19.79
C SER A 376 11.52 -7.67 -18.53
N PRO A 377 12.52 -8.00 -17.71
CA PRO A 377 12.84 -7.20 -16.53
C PRO A 377 13.42 -5.85 -16.95
N ARG A 378 13.17 -4.83 -16.15
CA ARG A 378 13.92 -3.57 -16.23
C ARG A 378 15.30 -3.76 -15.61
N THR A 379 16.25 -2.96 -16.03
CA THR A 379 17.61 -2.97 -15.47
C THR A 379 18.00 -1.60 -14.93
N ASP A 380 18.89 -1.61 -13.94
CA ASP A 380 19.48 -0.40 -13.35
C ASP A 380 20.17 0.47 -14.43
N ALA A 381 20.92 -0.17 -15.34
CA ALA A 381 21.59 0.52 -16.43
C ALA A 381 20.59 1.30 -17.32
N GLN A 382 19.47 0.66 -17.68
CA GLN A 382 18.43 1.32 -18.48
C GLN A 382 17.73 2.45 -17.72
N PHE A 383 17.57 2.32 -16.39
CA PHE A 383 17.04 3.40 -15.56
C PHE A 383 17.99 4.61 -15.58
N ARG A 384 19.29 4.39 -15.34
CA ARG A 384 20.33 5.45 -15.32
C ARG A 384 20.49 6.13 -16.68
N MET A 385 20.33 5.38 -17.78
CA MET A 385 20.32 5.91 -19.14
C MET A 385 18.99 6.60 -19.51
N SER A 386 18.02 6.65 -18.58
CA SER A 386 16.68 7.17 -18.81
C SER A 386 15.92 6.48 -19.95
N THR A 387 16.32 5.27 -20.37
CA THR A 387 15.82 4.58 -21.59
C THR A 387 14.29 4.47 -21.65
N TYR A 388 13.64 4.37 -20.49
CA TYR A 388 12.17 4.21 -20.40
C TYR A 388 11.46 5.38 -19.73
N MET A 389 12.21 6.38 -19.27
CA MET A 389 11.71 7.43 -18.40
C MET A 389 11.83 8.83 -19.04
N LEU A 390 12.25 8.93 -20.31
CA LEU A 390 12.40 10.21 -21.02
C LEU A 390 11.13 11.09 -20.97
N GLU A 391 9.94 10.50 -21.05
CA GLU A 391 8.66 11.25 -20.98
C GLU A 391 8.16 11.49 -19.54
N ASN A 392 8.78 10.83 -18.55
CA ASN A 392 8.29 10.74 -17.17
C ASN A 392 9.24 11.35 -16.13
N ASN A 393 10.49 11.58 -16.51
CA ASN A 393 11.49 12.28 -15.71
C ASN A 393 11.12 13.75 -15.62
N VAL A 394 10.87 14.20 -14.40
CA VAL A 394 10.54 15.59 -14.09
C VAL A 394 11.77 16.31 -13.55
N GLN A 395 12.63 15.58 -12.84
CA GLN A 395 13.67 16.18 -12.05
C GLN A 395 14.85 15.24 -11.82
N TYR A 396 16.04 15.81 -11.72
CA TYR A 396 17.23 15.12 -11.26
C TYR A 396 17.08 14.59 -9.81
N THR A 397 17.49 13.35 -9.56
CA THR A 397 17.60 12.78 -8.22
C THR A 397 19.07 12.56 -7.83
N PRO A 398 19.51 13.00 -6.64
CA PRO A 398 20.87 12.75 -6.16
C PRO A 398 21.15 11.27 -5.90
N LEU A 399 20.11 10.42 -5.80
CA LEU A 399 20.27 8.98 -5.63
C LEU A 399 21.08 8.34 -6.77
N LEU A 400 21.14 8.97 -7.96
CA LEU A 400 22.00 8.50 -9.05
C LEU A 400 23.49 8.46 -8.66
N GLN A 401 23.91 9.24 -7.67
CA GLN A 401 25.28 9.29 -7.14
C GLN A 401 25.52 8.29 -6.01
N MET A 402 24.49 7.57 -5.54
CA MET A 402 24.65 6.63 -4.43
C MET A 402 25.41 5.38 -4.88
N HIS A 403 26.41 4.99 -4.09
CA HIS A 403 27.18 3.76 -4.30
C HIS A 403 26.30 2.55 -3.98
N ASN A 404 26.47 1.47 -4.76
CA ASN A 404 25.78 0.19 -4.56
C ASN A 404 24.24 0.27 -4.53
N LEU A 405 23.66 1.25 -5.23
CA LEU A 405 22.21 1.35 -5.41
C LEU A 405 21.80 0.76 -6.77
N ASN A 406 20.89 -0.20 -6.73
CA ASN A 406 20.14 -0.69 -7.87
C ASN A 406 18.71 -0.13 -7.83
N PHE A 407 18.38 0.69 -8.82
CA PHE A 407 17.08 1.37 -8.92
C PHE A 407 15.88 0.44 -9.15
N ILE A 408 16.14 -0.81 -9.56
CA ILE A 408 15.08 -1.79 -9.82
C ILE A 408 14.87 -2.65 -8.58
N THR A 409 15.92 -3.29 -8.06
CA THR A 409 15.80 -4.29 -6.98
C THR A 409 15.71 -3.69 -5.60
N ASP A 410 16.39 -2.57 -5.34
CA ASP A 410 16.53 -2.07 -3.97
C ASP A 410 15.37 -1.14 -3.56
N PHE A 411 14.49 -0.82 -4.51
CA PHE A 411 13.23 -0.15 -4.23
C PHE A 411 12.12 -1.17 -4.12
N VAL A 412 11.59 -1.35 -2.90
CA VAL A 412 10.48 -2.27 -2.66
C VAL A 412 9.22 -1.70 -3.31
N VAL A 413 8.70 -2.42 -4.30
CA VAL A 413 7.47 -2.05 -5.03
C VAL A 413 6.25 -2.73 -4.44
N SER A 414 6.46 -3.79 -3.66
CA SER A 414 5.41 -4.65 -3.11
C SER A 414 5.05 -4.39 -1.65
N GLY A 415 5.31 -3.18 -1.13
CA GLY A 415 5.03 -2.82 0.26
C GLY A 415 3.63 -3.28 0.70
N LYS A 416 3.59 -4.28 1.59
CA LYS A 416 2.40 -5.08 1.92
C LYS A 416 1.14 -4.25 2.18
N MET A 417 1.28 -3.19 2.98
CA MET A 417 0.21 -2.26 3.35
C MET A 417 -0.44 -1.57 2.14
N TYR A 418 0.36 -1.16 1.16
CA TYR A 418 -0.11 -0.41 0.00
C TYR A 418 -0.55 -1.32 -1.13
N LEU A 419 0.20 -2.40 -1.39
CA LEU A 419 -0.08 -3.34 -2.46
C LEU A 419 -1.23 -4.28 -2.08
N THR A 420 -1.06 -5.10 -1.05
CA THR A 420 -2.01 -6.18 -0.74
C THR A 420 -3.21 -5.69 0.06
N ASP A 421 -3.00 -4.91 1.12
CA ASP A 421 -4.07 -4.48 2.03
C ASP A 421 -4.92 -3.36 1.41
N ARG A 422 -4.35 -2.17 1.22
CA ARG A 422 -5.07 -1.01 0.65
C ARG A 422 -5.24 -1.07 -0.87
N GLY A 423 -4.48 -1.91 -1.56
CA GLY A 423 -4.55 -2.09 -2.99
C GLY A 423 -5.55 -3.18 -3.36
N ILE A 424 -5.11 -4.44 -3.32
CA ILE A 424 -5.87 -5.59 -3.83
C ILE A 424 -7.07 -5.92 -2.97
N ALA A 425 -6.90 -6.10 -1.65
CA ALA A 425 -7.99 -6.48 -0.76
C ALA A 425 -9.08 -5.40 -0.76
N ALA A 426 -8.70 -4.12 -0.71
CA ALA A 426 -9.65 -3.03 -0.87
C ALA A 426 -10.37 -3.09 -2.22
N GLN A 427 -9.65 -3.22 -3.34
CA GLN A 427 -10.24 -3.33 -4.67
C GLN A 427 -11.26 -4.46 -4.79
N LEU A 428 -10.93 -5.65 -4.31
CA LEU A 428 -11.85 -6.80 -4.28
C LEU A 428 -13.09 -6.51 -3.44
N MET A 429 -12.91 -5.89 -2.26
CA MET A 429 -14.04 -5.52 -1.39
C MET A 429 -14.97 -4.49 -2.04
N PHE A 430 -14.43 -3.48 -2.72
CA PHE A 430 -15.27 -2.54 -3.49
C PHE A 430 -15.99 -3.22 -4.64
N LEU A 431 -15.30 -4.12 -5.34
CA LEU A 431 -15.87 -4.88 -6.44
C LEU A 431 -17.05 -5.75 -5.98
N TRP A 432 -16.89 -6.46 -4.87
CA TRP A 432 -17.95 -7.32 -4.33
C TRP A 432 -19.08 -6.56 -3.65
N THR A 433 -18.84 -5.36 -3.10
CA THR A 433 -19.89 -4.59 -2.40
C THR A 433 -20.63 -3.62 -3.32
N ARG A 434 -19.93 -2.98 -4.26
CA ARG A 434 -20.49 -1.97 -5.17
C ARG A 434 -20.75 -2.49 -6.58
N GLY A 435 -19.99 -3.50 -7.02
CA GLY A 435 -20.05 -4.05 -8.38
C GLY A 435 -19.21 -3.26 -9.37
N PHE A 436 -19.11 -3.78 -10.59
CA PHE A 436 -18.52 -3.11 -11.74
C PHE A 436 -19.40 -3.35 -12.98
N PRO A 437 -19.62 -2.35 -13.85
CA PRO A 437 -20.48 -2.51 -15.02
C PRO A 437 -20.08 -3.70 -15.89
N GLY A 438 -21.06 -4.55 -16.24
CA GLY A 438 -20.83 -5.75 -17.04
C GLY A 438 -20.23 -6.94 -16.29
N VAL A 439 -19.93 -6.83 -14.99
CA VAL A 439 -19.29 -7.90 -14.20
C VAL A 439 -20.21 -8.39 -13.09
N GLN A 440 -20.60 -9.67 -13.17
CA GLN A 440 -21.49 -10.32 -12.21
C GLN A 440 -20.72 -10.86 -10.99
N CYS A 441 -20.25 -9.95 -10.13
CA CYS A 441 -19.45 -10.27 -8.94
C CYS A 441 -19.99 -9.64 -7.64
N LYS A 442 -21.02 -8.79 -7.75
CA LYS A 442 -21.57 -8.05 -6.62
C LYS A 442 -22.38 -8.96 -5.71
N LEU A 443 -22.07 -8.94 -4.42
CA LEU A 443 -22.87 -9.57 -3.37
C LEU A 443 -24.23 -8.87 -3.29
N THR A 444 -25.30 -9.67 -3.25
CA THR A 444 -26.65 -9.18 -2.97
C THR A 444 -26.73 -8.52 -1.60
N ALA A 445 -27.69 -7.62 -1.38
CA ALA A 445 -27.89 -6.99 -0.07
C ALA A 445 -28.03 -8.01 1.08
N ARG A 446 -28.71 -9.14 0.82
CA ARG A 446 -28.84 -10.25 1.78
C ARG A 446 -27.50 -10.92 2.07
N GLN A 447 -26.66 -11.15 1.05
CA GLN A 447 -25.33 -11.70 1.24
C GLN A 447 -24.43 -10.72 2.01
N GLN A 448 -24.42 -9.44 1.64
CA GLN A 448 -23.65 -8.40 2.34
C GLN A 448 -24.04 -8.31 3.82
N HIS A 449 -25.34 -8.27 4.13
CA HIS A 449 -25.83 -8.26 5.51
C HIS A 449 -25.33 -9.46 6.31
N LYS A 450 -25.39 -10.65 5.72
CA LYS A 450 -24.91 -11.87 6.37
C LYS A 450 -23.38 -11.88 6.56
N VAL A 451 -22.60 -11.36 5.60
CA VAL A 451 -21.15 -11.20 5.76
C VAL A 451 -20.85 -10.23 6.88
N SER A 452 -21.48 -9.05 6.89
CA SER A 452 -21.33 -8.07 7.98
C SER A 452 -21.72 -8.62 9.35
N LYS A 453 -22.78 -9.42 9.44
CA LYS A 453 -23.16 -10.11 10.68
C LYS A 453 -22.05 -11.06 11.14
N HIS A 454 -21.49 -11.84 10.22
CA HIS A 454 -20.40 -12.76 10.51
C HIS A 454 -19.16 -11.99 11.01
N LEU A 455 -18.75 -10.92 10.30
CA LEU A 455 -17.61 -10.09 10.69
C LEU A 455 -17.70 -9.54 12.13
N ARG A 456 -18.91 -9.15 12.58
CA ARG A 456 -19.14 -8.66 13.95
C ARG A 456 -19.10 -9.75 15.02
N GLN A 457 -19.32 -11.01 14.65
CA GLN A 457 -19.42 -12.14 15.57
C GLN A 457 -18.09 -12.88 15.73
N LEU A 458 -17.09 -12.58 14.89
CA LEU A 458 -15.80 -13.23 14.94
C LEU A 458 -15.01 -12.78 16.18
N ALA A 459 -14.55 -13.76 16.95
CA ALA A 459 -13.51 -13.57 17.95
C ALA A 459 -12.16 -13.62 17.22
N LEU A 460 -11.43 -12.50 17.22
CA LEU A 460 -10.10 -12.43 16.64
C LEU A 460 -9.04 -12.82 17.69
N PRO A 461 -7.87 -13.35 17.28
CA PRO A 461 -6.74 -13.54 18.18
C PRO A 461 -6.34 -12.23 18.87
N SER A 462 -5.69 -12.32 20.04
CA SER A 462 -5.29 -11.17 20.87
C SER A 462 -4.44 -10.12 20.13
N ASP A 463 -3.73 -10.55 19.09
CA ASP A 463 -2.87 -9.70 18.26
C ASP A 463 -3.68 -8.74 17.38
N PHE A 464 -4.98 -9.01 17.18
CA PHE A 464 -5.88 -8.23 16.34
C PHE A 464 -6.95 -7.54 17.19
N ARG A 465 -6.55 -6.46 17.87
CA ARG A 465 -7.39 -5.74 18.84
C ARG A 465 -8.60 -5.00 18.25
N ARG A 466 -8.75 -4.93 16.92
CA ARG A 466 -9.85 -4.19 16.27
C ARG A 466 -10.81 -5.15 15.57
N SER A 467 -12.05 -5.21 16.07
CA SER A 467 -13.17 -5.85 15.36
C SER A 467 -13.33 -5.23 13.97
N LEU A 468 -13.62 -6.07 12.98
CA LEU A 468 -13.92 -5.61 11.63
C LEU A 468 -15.28 -4.91 11.59
N ARG A 469 -15.33 -3.77 10.90
CA ARG A 469 -16.56 -2.99 10.71
C ARG A 469 -17.46 -3.66 9.66
N ASP A 470 -18.72 -3.22 9.62
CA ASP A 470 -19.68 -3.65 8.61
C ASP A 470 -19.21 -3.31 7.19
N LEU A 471 -19.57 -4.14 6.21
CA LEU A 471 -19.27 -3.91 4.79
C LEU A 471 -19.72 -2.53 4.27
N LYS A 472 -20.77 -1.92 4.85
CA LYS A 472 -21.18 -0.56 4.49
C LYS A 472 -20.07 0.49 4.72
N PHE A 473 -19.13 0.20 5.62
CA PHE A 473 -18.01 1.06 5.97
C PHE A 473 -16.69 0.68 5.27
N VAL A 474 -16.70 -0.25 4.30
CA VAL A 474 -15.49 -0.64 3.54
C VAL A 474 -14.75 0.59 3.00
N HIS A 475 -15.48 1.61 2.55
CA HIS A 475 -14.88 2.84 2.03
C HIS A 475 -14.01 3.64 3.01
N VAL A 476 -14.16 3.39 4.32
CA VAL A 476 -13.35 4.00 5.39
C VAL A 476 -12.55 2.97 6.19
N TRP A 477 -12.47 1.71 5.73
CA TRP A 477 -11.59 0.71 6.33
C TRP A 477 -10.13 1.15 6.23
N LYS A 478 -9.38 0.97 7.32
CA LYS A 478 -7.93 1.20 7.36
C LYS A 478 -7.21 -0.03 6.84
N ALA A 479 -5.92 0.11 6.49
CA ALA A 479 -5.08 -1.00 6.03
C ALA A 479 -5.15 -2.22 6.97
N VAL A 480 -5.10 -1.99 8.28
CA VAL A 480 -5.19 -3.06 9.29
C VAL A 480 -6.47 -3.89 9.19
N GLU A 481 -7.60 -3.31 8.77
CA GLU A 481 -8.84 -4.07 8.60
C GLU A 481 -8.83 -4.88 7.30
N TYR A 482 -8.27 -4.33 6.23
CA TYR A 482 -8.05 -5.08 4.99
C TYR A 482 -7.07 -6.22 5.18
N LYS A 483 -6.01 -6.02 5.99
CA LYS A 483 -5.06 -7.05 6.37
C LYS A 483 -5.73 -8.21 7.08
N VAL A 484 -6.47 -7.92 8.16
CA VAL A 484 -7.21 -8.95 8.92
C VAL A 484 -8.22 -9.66 8.02
N PHE A 485 -8.89 -8.91 7.14
CA PHE A 485 -9.79 -9.50 6.16
C PHE A 485 -9.06 -10.48 5.22
N LEU A 486 -7.93 -10.07 4.65
CA LEU A 486 -7.19 -10.85 3.67
C LEU A 486 -6.50 -12.07 4.29
N GLU A 487 -5.91 -11.96 5.48
CA GLU A 487 -5.06 -13.02 6.05
C GLU A 487 -5.80 -13.98 7.00
N ILE A 488 -6.95 -13.56 7.54
CA ILE A 488 -7.56 -14.29 8.66
C ILE A 488 -9.01 -14.65 8.37
N VAL A 489 -9.85 -13.68 8.03
CA VAL A 489 -11.30 -13.92 8.08
C VAL A 489 -11.92 -14.16 6.70
N GLY A 490 -11.31 -13.63 5.64
CA GLY A 490 -11.90 -13.56 4.30
C GLY A 490 -12.33 -14.92 3.77
N PHE A 491 -11.48 -15.93 3.93
CA PHE A 491 -11.74 -17.29 3.42
C PHE A 491 -12.96 -17.94 4.06
N VAL A 492 -13.25 -17.62 5.32
CA VAL A 492 -14.42 -18.13 6.05
C VAL A 492 -15.67 -17.33 5.70
N VAL A 493 -15.60 -16.00 5.76
CA VAL A 493 -16.80 -15.16 5.63
C VAL A 493 -17.35 -15.11 4.19
N LEU A 494 -16.49 -15.33 3.19
CA LEU A 494 -16.87 -15.32 1.77
C LEU A 494 -17.37 -16.68 1.26
N LYS A 495 -17.10 -17.79 1.97
CA LYS A 495 -17.45 -19.14 1.52
C LYS A 495 -18.96 -19.29 1.34
N GLY A 496 -19.37 -19.75 0.15
CA GLY A 496 -20.77 -19.86 -0.25
C GLY A 496 -21.50 -18.51 -0.42
N ARG A 497 -20.79 -17.38 -0.37
CA ARG A 497 -21.36 -16.03 -0.52
C ARG A 497 -20.98 -15.41 -1.86
N LEU A 498 -19.75 -15.64 -2.30
CA LEU A 498 -19.29 -15.33 -3.65
C LEU A 498 -19.64 -16.44 -4.65
N SER A 499 -19.54 -16.14 -5.95
CA SER A 499 -19.54 -17.19 -6.98
C SER A 499 -18.34 -18.12 -6.79
N ASN A 500 -18.46 -19.36 -7.26
CA ASN A 500 -17.35 -20.33 -7.17
C ASN A 500 -16.06 -19.80 -7.84
N ALA A 501 -16.19 -19.10 -8.97
CA ALA A 501 -15.05 -18.49 -9.65
C ALA A 501 -14.39 -17.41 -8.79
N ALA A 502 -15.15 -16.44 -8.26
CA ALA A 502 -14.62 -15.36 -7.44
C ALA A 502 -14.03 -15.86 -6.11
N TYR A 503 -14.64 -16.87 -5.49
CA TYR A 503 -14.12 -17.45 -4.26
C TYR A 503 -12.80 -18.21 -4.50
N ARG A 504 -12.73 -19.07 -5.53
CA ARG A 504 -11.50 -19.78 -5.89
C ARG A 504 -10.38 -18.81 -6.25
N HIS A 505 -10.71 -17.76 -6.99
CA HIS A 505 -9.77 -16.70 -7.33
C HIS A 505 -9.25 -15.97 -6.08
N PHE A 506 -10.12 -15.59 -5.14
CA PHE A 506 -9.70 -15.04 -3.84
C PHE A 506 -8.80 -16.01 -3.06
N MET A 507 -9.08 -17.32 -3.08
CA MET A 507 -8.25 -18.31 -2.39
C MET A 507 -6.82 -18.37 -2.91
N LEU A 508 -6.58 -18.13 -4.21
CA LEU A 508 -5.22 -18.03 -4.75
C LEU A 508 -4.43 -16.93 -4.03
N LEU A 509 -5.02 -15.74 -3.92
CA LEU A 509 -4.42 -14.60 -3.22
C LEU A 509 -4.26 -14.88 -1.73
N PHE A 510 -5.31 -15.39 -1.07
CA PHE A 510 -5.29 -15.72 0.36
C PHE A 510 -4.11 -16.64 0.70
N VAL A 511 -3.96 -17.75 -0.03
CA VAL A 511 -2.92 -18.75 0.23
C VAL A 511 -1.53 -18.18 -0.08
N ALA A 512 -1.37 -17.52 -1.23
CA ALA A 512 -0.09 -16.94 -1.61
C ALA A 512 0.41 -15.90 -0.60
N ILE A 513 -0.45 -14.97 -0.19
CA ILE A 513 -0.09 -13.94 0.79
C ILE A 513 0.16 -14.55 2.16
N THR A 514 -0.58 -15.59 2.57
CA THR A 514 -0.31 -16.30 3.83
C THR A 514 1.08 -16.91 3.85
N ILE A 515 1.48 -17.59 2.75
CA ILE A 515 2.81 -18.17 2.60
C ILE A 515 3.89 -17.08 2.67
N LEU A 516 3.74 -16.01 1.90
CA LEU A 516 4.73 -14.93 1.77
C LEU A 516 4.81 -14.01 3.00
N SER A 517 3.84 -14.07 3.92
CA SER A 517 3.82 -13.21 5.11
C SER A 517 4.67 -13.71 6.27
N THR A 518 5.31 -14.88 6.14
CA THR A 518 6.16 -15.46 7.19
C THR A 518 7.36 -16.21 6.63
N PRO A 519 8.56 -16.09 7.25
CA PRO A 519 9.71 -16.92 6.93
C PRO A 519 9.48 -18.41 7.17
N HIS A 520 8.49 -18.77 7.99
CA HIS A 520 8.18 -20.17 8.31
C HIS A 520 7.82 -21.01 7.08
N HIS A 521 7.32 -20.36 6.01
CA HIS A 521 6.95 -21.01 4.76
C HIS A 521 7.92 -20.71 3.61
N SER A 522 9.17 -20.33 3.90
CA SER A 522 10.19 -20.01 2.87
C SER A 522 10.35 -21.10 1.82
N GLY A 523 10.32 -22.37 2.22
CA GLY A 523 10.37 -23.51 1.30
C GLY A 523 9.16 -23.66 0.37
N LYS A 524 8.14 -22.80 0.48
CA LYS A 524 6.94 -22.77 -0.37
C LYS A 524 6.78 -21.46 -1.16
N TYR A 525 7.78 -20.59 -1.16
CA TYR A 525 7.65 -19.27 -1.77
C TYR A 525 7.43 -19.34 -3.29
N HIS A 526 8.01 -20.33 -3.98
CA HIS A 526 7.80 -20.52 -5.41
C HIS A 526 6.38 -21.00 -5.76
N GLU A 527 5.76 -21.80 -4.88
CA GLU A 527 4.34 -22.14 -5.00
C GLU A 527 3.47 -20.90 -4.81
N ALA A 528 3.82 -20.00 -3.89
CA ALA A 528 3.11 -18.75 -3.71
C ALA A 528 3.25 -17.82 -4.93
N GLU A 529 4.44 -17.75 -5.54
CA GLU A 529 4.66 -17.06 -6.81
C GLU A 529 3.72 -17.59 -7.90
N THR A 530 3.69 -18.91 -8.10
CA THR A 530 2.80 -19.56 -9.07
C THR A 530 1.32 -19.22 -8.82
N LEU A 531 0.90 -19.17 -7.55
CA LEU A 531 -0.46 -18.78 -7.17
C LEU A 531 -0.76 -17.30 -7.49
N LEU A 532 0.20 -16.39 -7.28
CA LEU A 532 0.06 -14.97 -7.67
C LEU A 532 0.02 -14.80 -9.18
N GLU A 533 0.88 -15.51 -9.93
CA GLU A 533 0.84 -15.47 -11.40
C GLU A 533 -0.52 -15.91 -11.93
N ARG A 534 -1.05 -17.01 -11.39
CA ARG A 534 -2.37 -17.51 -11.73
C ARG A 534 -3.47 -16.53 -11.33
N PHE A 535 -3.38 -15.91 -10.16
CA PHE A 535 -4.33 -14.89 -9.72
C PHE A 535 -4.38 -13.73 -10.72
N VAL A 536 -3.23 -13.22 -11.17
CA VAL A 536 -3.18 -12.11 -12.13
C VAL A 536 -3.67 -12.55 -13.51
N ALA A 537 -3.30 -13.75 -13.97
CA ALA A 537 -3.74 -14.31 -15.26
C ALA A 537 -5.27 -14.46 -15.32
N GLU A 538 -5.87 -15.01 -14.27
CA GLU A 538 -7.31 -15.25 -14.19
C GLU A 538 -8.13 -14.00 -13.86
N TYR A 539 -7.49 -12.91 -13.40
CA TYR A 539 -8.20 -11.70 -12.94
C TYR A 539 -9.14 -11.13 -13.99
N GLY A 540 -8.67 -11.05 -15.25
CA GLY A 540 -9.46 -10.52 -16.36
C GLY A 540 -10.67 -11.38 -16.72
N LEU A 541 -10.55 -12.70 -16.52
CA LEU A 541 -11.60 -13.69 -16.80
C LEU A 541 -12.67 -13.71 -15.71
N VAL A 542 -12.26 -13.61 -14.45
CA VAL A 542 -13.16 -13.65 -13.29
C VAL A 542 -13.89 -12.32 -13.13
N TYR A 543 -13.22 -11.21 -13.44
CA TYR A 543 -13.76 -9.87 -13.28
C TYR A 543 -13.77 -9.10 -14.61
N SER A 544 -12.70 -8.38 -14.92
CA SER A 544 -12.54 -7.62 -16.15
C SER A 544 -11.07 -7.28 -16.35
N GLN A 545 -10.59 -7.34 -17.60
CA GLN A 545 -9.23 -6.93 -17.95
C GLN A 545 -8.96 -5.47 -17.58
N GLU A 546 -9.97 -4.61 -17.65
CA GLU A 546 -9.87 -3.17 -17.31
C GLU A 546 -9.57 -2.91 -15.83
N LEU A 547 -9.71 -3.93 -14.97
CA LEU A 547 -9.47 -3.85 -13.53
C LEU A 547 -8.07 -4.37 -13.12
N VAL A 548 -7.27 -4.87 -14.07
CA VAL A 548 -5.88 -5.24 -13.84
C VAL A 548 -5.02 -3.97 -13.79
N ASN A 549 -5.12 -3.22 -12.70
CA ASN A 549 -4.34 -1.99 -12.49
C ASN A 549 -2.89 -2.31 -12.07
N SER A 550 -2.09 -1.27 -11.82
CA SER A 550 -0.70 -1.40 -11.39
C SER A 550 -0.53 -2.27 -10.14
N ASN A 551 -1.44 -2.19 -9.18
CA ASN A 551 -1.41 -3.04 -7.99
C ASN A 551 -1.60 -4.51 -8.36
N VAL A 552 -2.64 -4.85 -9.15
CA VAL A 552 -2.87 -6.25 -9.56
C VAL A 552 -1.66 -6.78 -10.32
N HIS A 553 -1.10 -5.98 -11.23
CA HIS A 553 0.09 -6.35 -11.98
C HIS A 553 1.33 -6.54 -11.08
N SER A 554 1.52 -5.67 -10.08
CA SER A 554 2.68 -5.72 -9.17
C SER A 554 2.69 -6.95 -8.27
N LEU A 555 1.60 -7.71 -8.17
CA LEU A 555 1.60 -9.03 -7.52
C LEU A 555 2.59 -10.01 -8.17
N LEU A 556 2.86 -9.83 -9.47
CA LEU A 556 3.86 -10.62 -10.22
C LEU A 556 5.30 -10.35 -9.79
N HIS A 557 5.52 -9.39 -8.89
CA HIS A 557 6.84 -8.94 -8.45
C HIS A 557 7.04 -9.05 -6.92
N VAL A 558 6.07 -9.66 -6.22
CA VAL A 558 6.11 -9.78 -4.75
C VAL A 558 7.13 -10.83 -4.32
N PHE A 559 7.28 -11.90 -5.10
CA PHE A 559 8.19 -12.98 -4.76
C PHE A 559 9.64 -12.49 -4.68
N GLU A 560 10.09 -11.74 -5.69
CA GLU A 560 11.45 -11.19 -5.75
C GLU A 560 11.71 -10.19 -4.60
N ASP A 561 10.70 -9.42 -4.19
CA ASP A 561 10.80 -8.51 -3.05
C ASP A 561 10.87 -9.27 -1.72
N VAL A 562 10.09 -10.34 -1.55
CA VAL A 562 10.13 -11.16 -0.33
C VAL A 562 11.43 -11.95 -0.23
N GLU A 563 11.96 -12.43 -1.35
CA GLU A 563 13.25 -13.12 -1.39
C GLU A 563 14.39 -12.16 -1.02
N SER A 564 14.39 -10.94 -1.58
CA SER A 564 15.39 -9.92 -1.24
C SER A 564 15.27 -9.36 0.18
N GLU A 565 14.06 -9.32 0.76
CA GLU A 565 13.87 -8.90 2.16
C GLU A 565 14.32 -9.96 3.18
N ASN A 566 14.34 -11.24 2.80
CA ASN A 566 14.73 -12.36 3.68
C ASN A 566 16.16 -12.87 3.44
N ALA A 567 16.81 -12.42 2.35
CA ALA A 567 18.23 -12.60 2.10
C ALA A 567 19.07 -11.63 2.96
#